data_AF-K2FA37-F1
#
_entry.id   AF-K2FA37-F1
#
_cell.length_a   1.000
_cell.length_b   1.000
_cell.length_c   1.000
_cell.angle_alpha   90.00
_cell.angle_beta   90.00
_cell.angle_gamma   90.00
#
_symmetry.space_group_name_H-M   'P 1'
#
loop_
_entity.id
_entity.type
_entity.pdbx_description
1 polymer ?
#
loop_
_entity_poly.entity_id
_entity_poly.type
_entity_poly.pdbx_seq_one_letter_code
_entity_poly.pdbx_strand_id
1 'polypeptide(L)'
;MFRKKFLYVFVIFTLLFIPFNNVLATTAYGIVDVNTSGSSSLYNMTAIDGVLYFEARNSAYGKELWKYDGTTTTLVADINVGVGDAFTDWSANTYTKYGDSIYFHADDGLLGYEFWKTDGTTTTLVADINTGVGGSLPLFMTVLDDKLYFYANDGSLGYELWSYNGTTTTLVADINTGVGSGSPSYLINFNDVLYFQANDGINGVELWSYNGTTTTLVADINADAGSSSPSNFVILNDTLYFSANDGINGVELWSYNGITTTLVDDIYEGSTGSGIYNIKVISNAIYFQANDGVHGRELWSYDGITSTLVADINPSGDSWVSVLGSDSAENVIYLQASDGGSFGTELWSYDGDLLKMIVDINVGPGSSYPDRLYSIEDTIYFQASDGTVGSEVWALVSSPILTGWTISTTTLRLDWNDVKYASEYTVSTTLGTLTTTNDNYYIDSGLTPNTQYSWQINTVDLD
;
A
#
# COMPACT_ATOMS: atom_id res chain seq x y z
N MET A 1 48.80 40.85 -53.11
CA MET A 1 47.36 41.00 -52.78
C MET A 1 47.02 39.94 -51.76
N PHE A 2 47.30 40.19 -50.47
CA PHE A 2 47.21 39.17 -49.42
C PHE A 2 45.75 38.99 -48.97
N ARG A 3 45.30 37.72 -48.96
CA ARG A 3 43.97 37.26 -48.52
C ARG A 3 43.64 37.79 -47.12
N LYS A 4 42.52 38.51 -46.98
CA LYS A 4 41.84 38.66 -45.68
C LYS A 4 41.04 37.38 -45.42
N LYS A 5 41.42 36.64 -44.38
CA LYS A 5 40.63 35.57 -43.77
C LYS A 5 39.38 36.20 -43.16
N PHE A 6 38.19 35.77 -43.57
CA PHE A 6 36.98 35.97 -42.78
C PHE A 6 36.93 34.84 -41.74
N LEU A 7 36.94 35.23 -40.48
CA LEU A 7 36.64 34.35 -39.35
C LEU A 7 35.10 34.23 -39.30
N TYR A 8 34.57 33.08 -39.70
CA TYR A 8 33.21 32.72 -39.36
C TYR A 8 33.18 32.41 -37.86
N VAL A 9 32.57 33.30 -37.07
CA VAL A 9 32.19 32.96 -35.70
C VAL A 9 30.94 32.09 -35.81
N PHE A 10 31.12 30.78 -35.74
CA PHE A 10 30.03 29.90 -35.35
C PHE A 10 29.74 30.21 -33.88
N VAL A 11 28.57 30.76 -33.59
CA VAL A 11 28.05 30.78 -32.21
C VAL A 11 27.64 29.35 -31.91
N ILE A 12 28.51 28.62 -31.21
CA ILE A 12 28.19 27.33 -30.63
C ILE A 12 27.52 27.62 -29.29
N PHE A 13 26.23 27.30 -29.17
CA PHE A 13 25.58 27.17 -27.87
C PHE A 13 26.15 25.92 -27.21
N THR A 14 27.01 26.07 -26.21
CA THR A 14 27.26 24.98 -25.27
C THR A 14 26.15 25.02 -24.22
N LEU A 15 25.07 24.28 -24.49
CA LEU A 15 24.13 23.82 -23.48
C LEU A 15 24.85 22.76 -22.64
N LEU A 16 25.31 23.14 -21.45
CA LEU A 16 25.62 22.15 -20.41
C LEU A 16 24.28 21.78 -19.77
N PHE A 17 23.66 20.73 -20.31
CA PHE A 17 22.64 19.97 -19.60
C PHE A 17 23.35 19.26 -18.45
N ILE A 18 23.18 19.75 -17.24
CA ILE A 18 23.16 18.85 -16.09
C ILE A 18 21.69 18.44 -16.03
N PRO A 19 21.29 17.26 -16.55
CA PRO A 19 20.08 16.68 -16.01
C PRO A 19 20.34 16.61 -14.51
N PHE A 20 19.65 17.41 -13.72
CA PHE A 20 19.39 16.93 -12.39
C PHE A 20 18.77 15.56 -12.65
N ASN A 21 19.41 14.50 -12.15
CA ASN A 21 18.71 13.23 -11.96
C ASN A 21 17.35 13.63 -11.44
N ASN A 22 16.31 13.32 -12.21
CA ASN A 22 14.96 13.79 -11.97
C ASN A 22 14.61 13.46 -10.52
N VAL A 23 14.82 14.42 -9.62
CA VAL A 23 14.03 14.46 -8.40
C VAL A 23 12.71 14.94 -8.97
N LEU A 24 11.92 13.99 -9.46
CA LEU A 24 10.49 14.19 -9.63
C LEU A 24 10.06 14.89 -8.35
N ALA A 25 9.66 16.14 -8.47
CA ALA A 25 8.94 16.81 -7.40
C ALA A 25 7.57 16.12 -7.39
N THR A 26 7.54 14.93 -6.83
CA THR A 26 6.31 14.20 -6.50
C THR A 26 5.67 15.00 -5.39
N THR A 27 4.65 15.76 -5.76
CA THR A 27 3.81 16.46 -4.80
C THR A 27 2.69 15.49 -4.44
N ALA A 28 2.47 15.32 -3.13
CA ALA A 28 1.31 14.61 -2.64
C ALA A 28 0.14 15.61 -2.54
N TYR A 29 -1.03 15.19 -2.98
CA TYR A 29 -2.25 15.97 -2.93
C TYR A 29 -3.31 15.22 -2.14
N GLY A 30 -3.98 15.88 -1.21
CA GLY A 30 -5.21 15.35 -0.62
C GLY A 30 -6.32 15.43 -1.67
N ILE A 31 -6.86 14.27 -2.07
CA ILE A 31 -7.85 14.20 -3.15
C ILE A 31 -9.26 13.99 -2.61
N VAL A 32 -9.39 13.29 -1.47
CA VAL A 32 -10.69 12.99 -0.89
C VAL A 32 -10.71 13.29 0.60
N ASP A 33 -11.49 14.31 0.95
CA ASP A 33 -12.00 14.54 2.30
C ASP A 33 -13.51 14.25 2.33
N VAL A 34 -13.86 13.04 2.80
CA VAL A 34 -15.26 12.60 2.94
C VAL A 34 -15.95 13.32 4.11
N ASN A 35 -15.19 13.85 5.06
CA ASN A 35 -15.69 14.57 6.22
C ASN A 35 -15.04 15.94 6.34
N THR A 36 -15.53 16.92 5.57
CA THR A 36 -15.00 18.29 5.56
C THR A 36 -15.07 19.06 6.89
N SER A 37 -15.50 18.42 7.98
CA SER A 37 -15.61 18.99 9.34
C SER A 37 -14.82 18.22 10.40
N GLY A 38 -14.09 17.17 10.03
CA GLY A 38 -13.28 16.34 10.93
C GLY A 38 -12.63 15.15 10.22
N SER A 39 -12.18 14.12 10.94
CA SER A 39 -11.50 13.01 10.28
C SER A 39 -12.46 12.17 9.44
N SER A 40 -12.02 11.82 8.24
CA SER A 40 -12.66 10.78 7.42
C SER A 40 -12.41 9.37 7.98
N SER A 41 -11.43 9.21 8.89
CA SER A 41 -11.06 7.94 9.54
C SER A 41 -10.96 6.81 8.52
N LEU A 42 -10.10 7.01 7.52
CA LEU A 42 -9.90 6.01 6.47
C LEU A 42 -9.31 4.74 7.03
N TYR A 43 -9.99 3.64 6.73
CA TYR A 43 -9.51 2.30 6.98
C TYR A 43 -9.77 1.46 5.74
N ASN A 44 -8.82 0.58 5.42
CA ASN A 44 -8.90 -0.37 4.32
C ASN A 44 -9.25 0.29 2.98
N MET A 45 -8.24 0.41 2.11
CA MET A 45 -8.42 0.84 0.74
C MET A 45 -8.18 -0.34 -0.19
N THR A 46 -8.81 -0.36 -1.36
CA THR A 46 -8.51 -1.29 -2.46
C THR A 46 -8.81 -0.65 -3.80
N ALA A 47 -8.20 -1.14 -4.88
CA ALA A 47 -8.48 -0.67 -6.23
C ALA A 47 -8.98 -1.82 -7.09
N ILE A 48 -10.14 -1.64 -7.73
CA ILE A 48 -10.75 -2.64 -8.60
C ILE A 48 -11.23 -1.95 -9.88
N ASP A 49 -10.74 -2.45 -11.02
CA ASP A 49 -11.10 -1.97 -12.37
C ASP A 49 -10.95 -0.44 -12.54
N GLY A 50 -9.88 0.12 -11.96
CA GLY A 50 -9.57 1.55 -12.03
C GLY A 50 -10.32 2.44 -11.04
N VAL A 51 -11.17 1.86 -10.19
CA VAL A 51 -11.93 2.57 -9.15
C VAL A 51 -11.34 2.23 -7.78
N LEU A 52 -11.08 3.25 -6.99
CA LEU A 52 -10.63 3.13 -5.61
C LEU A 52 -11.84 2.95 -4.69
N TYR A 53 -11.84 1.94 -3.85
CA TYR A 53 -12.85 1.67 -2.83
C TYR A 53 -12.21 1.80 -1.44
N PHE A 54 -12.89 2.44 -0.51
CA PHE A 54 -12.37 2.68 0.84
C PHE A 54 -13.48 2.90 1.85
N GLU A 55 -13.19 2.62 3.12
CA GLU A 55 -14.10 2.91 4.23
C GLU A 55 -13.85 4.32 4.74
N ALA A 56 -14.89 5.16 4.81
CA ALA A 56 -14.77 6.50 5.35
C ALA A 56 -16.01 6.91 6.14
N ARG A 57 -15.78 7.74 7.15
CA ARG A 57 -16.81 8.29 8.03
C ARG A 57 -17.26 9.66 7.55
N ASN A 58 -18.56 9.94 7.62
CA ASN A 58 -19.04 11.32 7.69
C ASN A 58 -20.19 11.50 8.69
N SER A 59 -20.60 12.75 8.91
CA SER A 59 -21.65 13.10 9.88
C SER A 59 -23.07 12.69 9.47
N ALA A 60 -23.28 12.35 8.20
CA ALA A 60 -24.59 11.96 7.67
C ALA A 60 -24.81 10.44 7.68
N TYR A 61 -23.75 9.67 7.41
CA TYR A 61 -23.78 8.24 7.13
C TYR A 61 -22.97 7.39 8.12
N GLY A 62 -22.26 7.99 9.08
CA GLY A 62 -21.25 7.24 9.84
C GLY A 62 -20.17 6.69 8.92
N LYS A 63 -19.50 5.60 9.32
CA LYS A 63 -18.44 4.91 8.57
C LYS A 63 -19.03 3.89 7.59
N GLU A 64 -18.89 4.19 6.31
CA GLU A 64 -19.50 3.45 5.21
C GLU A 64 -18.51 3.19 4.07
N LEU A 65 -18.95 2.45 3.05
CA LEU A 65 -18.15 2.15 1.86
C LEU A 65 -18.30 3.25 0.81
N TRP A 66 -17.18 3.82 0.41
CA TRP A 66 -17.09 4.87 -0.61
C TRP A 66 -16.27 4.39 -1.79
N LYS A 67 -16.48 5.04 -2.93
CA LYS A 67 -15.65 4.85 -4.12
C LYS A 67 -15.23 6.17 -4.74
N TYR A 68 -14.07 6.15 -5.36
CA TYR A 68 -13.50 7.26 -6.12
C TYR A 68 -13.06 6.76 -7.51
N ASP A 69 -13.62 7.39 -8.55
CA ASP A 69 -13.39 7.01 -9.96
C ASP A 69 -12.26 7.81 -10.63
N GLY A 70 -11.49 8.56 -9.85
CA GLY A 70 -10.51 9.50 -10.39
C GLY A 70 -11.10 10.88 -10.70
N THR A 71 -12.35 11.17 -10.38
CA THR A 71 -12.92 12.53 -10.50
C THR A 71 -13.91 12.84 -9.38
N THR A 72 -14.75 11.88 -9.01
CA THR A 72 -15.80 12.07 -8.01
C THR A 72 -15.76 10.99 -6.95
N THR A 73 -16.00 11.41 -5.70
CA THR A 73 -16.22 10.49 -4.58
C THR A 73 -17.71 10.28 -4.41
N THR A 74 -18.13 9.01 -4.36
CA THR A 74 -19.54 8.64 -4.21
C THR A 74 -19.69 7.55 -3.16
N LEU A 75 -20.76 7.64 -2.37
CA LEU A 75 -21.16 6.58 -1.44
C LEU A 75 -21.58 5.35 -2.25
N VAL A 76 -21.03 4.18 -1.95
CA VAL A 76 -21.40 2.92 -2.61
C VAL A 76 -22.75 2.44 -2.06
N ALA A 77 -22.88 2.42 -0.73
CA ALA A 77 -24.12 2.14 -0.02
C ALA A 77 -24.05 2.72 1.39
N ASP A 78 -25.21 3.14 1.91
CA ASP A 78 -25.46 3.40 3.33
C ASP A 78 -25.94 2.08 3.96
N ILE A 79 -25.01 1.22 4.37
CA ILE A 79 -25.32 -0.13 4.84
C ILE A 79 -25.97 -0.05 6.23
N ASN A 80 -25.36 0.70 7.15
CA ASN A 80 -25.91 0.98 8.47
C ASN A 80 -26.68 2.30 8.47
N VAL A 81 -27.91 2.24 7.97
CA VAL A 81 -28.74 3.41 7.63
C VAL A 81 -28.67 4.54 8.66
N GLY A 82 -28.28 5.72 8.18
CA GLY A 82 -28.20 6.94 8.98
C GLY A 82 -26.81 7.10 9.59
N VAL A 83 -26.70 7.46 10.86
CA VAL A 83 -25.38 7.80 11.46
C VAL A 83 -24.64 6.59 12.03
N GLY A 84 -25.07 5.37 11.70
CA GLY A 84 -24.45 4.14 12.18
C GLY A 84 -23.16 3.83 11.43
N ASP A 85 -22.26 3.05 12.04
CA ASP A 85 -21.04 2.60 11.36
C ASP A 85 -21.26 1.18 10.84
N ALA A 86 -20.99 0.93 9.56
CA ALA A 86 -21.07 -0.41 8.97
C ALA A 86 -19.76 -1.19 9.11
N PHE A 87 -18.65 -0.52 9.45
CA PHE A 87 -17.31 -1.11 9.49
C PHE A 87 -16.60 -0.86 10.83
N THR A 88 -15.76 -1.81 11.24
CA THR A 88 -14.94 -1.67 12.45
C THR A 88 -13.78 -0.68 12.27
N ASP A 89 -13.26 -0.06 13.33
CA ASP A 89 -12.12 0.87 13.27
C ASP A 89 -10.72 0.21 13.17
N TRP A 90 -10.62 -1.10 12.95
CA TRP A 90 -9.34 -1.78 12.79
C TRP A 90 -9.13 -2.30 11.37
N SER A 91 -7.88 -2.26 10.92
CA SER A 91 -7.51 -2.61 9.55
C SER A 91 -7.30 -4.11 9.41
N ALA A 92 -8.26 -4.82 8.81
CA ALA A 92 -8.08 -6.18 8.34
C ALA A 92 -8.07 -6.20 6.82
N ASN A 93 -7.52 -7.24 6.19
CA ASN A 93 -7.66 -7.45 4.75
C ASN A 93 -9.11 -7.82 4.44
N THR A 94 -9.96 -6.79 4.27
CA THR A 94 -11.42 -6.92 4.24
C THR A 94 -11.98 -7.09 2.84
N TYR A 95 -11.32 -6.56 1.81
CA TYR A 95 -11.82 -6.57 0.44
C TYR A 95 -11.18 -7.66 -0.39
N THR A 96 -11.99 -8.43 -1.12
CA THR A 96 -11.48 -9.35 -2.14
C THR A 96 -12.39 -9.36 -3.35
N LYS A 97 -11.80 -9.18 -4.53
CA LYS A 97 -12.49 -9.34 -5.80
C LYS A 97 -12.74 -10.82 -6.07
N TYR A 98 -13.98 -11.18 -6.37
CA TYR A 98 -14.35 -12.52 -6.80
C TYR A 98 -15.48 -12.43 -7.84
N GLY A 99 -15.21 -12.88 -9.06
CA GLY A 99 -16.07 -12.58 -10.21
C GLY A 99 -16.18 -11.08 -10.46
N ASP A 100 -17.40 -10.59 -10.64
CA ASP A 100 -17.72 -9.18 -10.91
C ASP A 100 -18.04 -8.36 -9.64
N SER A 101 -17.71 -8.88 -8.46
CA SER A 101 -18.04 -8.23 -7.19
C SER A 101 -16.86 -8.20 -6.22
N ILE A 102 -16.91 -7.23 -5.32
CA ILE A 102 -16.05 -7.10 -4.16
C ILE A 102 -16.79 -7.69 -2.97
N TYR A 103 -16.11 -8.54 -2.20
CA TYR A 103 -16.63 -9.18 -1.00
C TYR A 103 -15.94 -8.63 0.24
N PHE A 104 -16.71 -8.43 1.31
CA PHE A 104 -16.26 -7.80 2.55
C PHE A 104 -17.20 -8.12 3.72
N HIS A 105 -16.81 -7.73 4.93
CA HIS A 105 -17.70 -7.73 6.10
C HIS A 105 -18.37 -6.36 6.28
N ALA A 106 -19.61 -6.34 6.73
CA ALA A 106 -20.30 -5.10 7.11
C ALA A 106 -21.45 -5.38 8.09
N ASP A 107 -21.79 -4.39 8.91
CA ASP A 107 -22.93 -4.40 9.84
C ASP A 107 -24.02 -3.45 9.34
N ASP A 108 -25.25 -3.94 9.22
CA ASP A 108 -26.43 -3.14 8.84
C ASP A 108 -27.17 -2.55 10.06
N GLY A 109 -26.60 -2.72 11.26
CA GLY A 109 -27.20 -2.35 12.54
C GLY A 109 -28.27 -3.34 13.03
N LEU A 110 -28.52 -4.42 12.30
CA LEU A 110 -29.57 -5.41 12.61
C LEU A 110 -29.01 -6.82 12.80
N LEU A 111 -28.04 -7.22 11.99
CA LEU A 111 -27.48 -8.58 11.94
C LEU A 111 -26.05 -8.67 12.50
N GLY A 112 -25.45 -7.53 12.87
CA GLY A 112 -24.03 -7.49 13.17
C GLY A 112 -23.18 -7.62 11.91
N TYR A 113 -21.86 -7.76 12.09
CA TYR A 113 -20.92 -7.87 10.99
C TYR A 113 -21.05 -9.19 10.23
N GLU A 114 -21.67 -9.15 9.05
CA GLU A 114 -21.95 -10.33 8.23
C GLU A 114 -21.24 -10.30 6.89
N PHE A 115 -21.49 -11.29 6.04
CA PHE A 115 -20.82 -11.41 4.74
C PHE A 115 -21.56 -10.61 3.67
N TRP A 116 -20.93 -9.58 3.10
CA TRP A 116 -21.52 -8.68 2.11
C TRP A 116 -20.75 -8.66 0.80
N LYS A 117 -21.41 -8.17 -0.25
CA LYS A 117 -20.78 -7.88 -1.53
C LYS A 117 -21.33 -6.63 -2.19
N THR A 118 -20.54 -6.06 -3.10
CA THR A 118 -20.98 -5.02 -4.03
C THR A 118 -20.40 -5.23 -5.42
N ASP A 119 -21.16 -4.90 -6.46
CA ASP A 119 -20.66 -4.74 -7.84
C ASP A 119 -20.33 -3.27 -8.16
N GLY A 120 -20.33 -2.40 -7.15
CA GLY A 120 -20.15 -0.95 -7.27
C GLY A 120 -21.44 -0.20 -7.61
N THR A 121 -22.55 -0.90 -7.89
CA THR A 121 -23.89 -0.33 -8.11
C THR A 121 -24.90 -0.85 -7.08
N THR A 122 -24.86 -2.14 -6.78
CA THR A 122 -25.76 -2.82 -5.87
C THR A 122 -24.95 -3.49 -4.78
N THR A 123 -25.29 -3.17 -3.52
CA THR A 123 -24.70 -3.80 -2.34
C THR A 123 -25.72 -4.72 -1.69
N THR A 124 -25.32 -5.96 -1.40
CA THR A 124 -26.22 -7.00 -0.88
C THR A 124 -25.53 -7.88 0.15
N LEU A 125 -26.27 -8.27 1.18
CA LEU A 125 -25.90 -9.35 2.08
C LEU A 125 -25.77 -10.66 1.28
N VAL A 126 -24.63 -11.33 1.42
CA VAL A 126 -24.35 -12.64 0.83
C VAL A 126 -24.88 -13.74 1.74
N ALA A 127 -24.57 -13.66 3.03
CA ALA A 127 -25.04 -14.60 4.03
C ALA A 127 -25.02 -13.96 5.42
N ASP A 128 -26.08 -14.21 6.20
CA ASP A 128 -26.11 -14.11 7.66
C ASP A 128 -25.60 -15.45 8.20
N ILE A 129 -24.29 -15.55 8.44
CA ILE A 129 -23.62 -16.78 8.87
C ILE A 129 -23.89 -17.03 10.36
N ASN A 130 -23.80 -15.98 11.20
CA ASN A 130 -24.16 -16.06 12.62
C ASN A 130 -25.54 -15.46 12.86
N THR A 131 -26.56 -16.30 12.69
CA THR A 131 -27.95 -15.85 12.70
C THR A 131 -28.30 -14.99 13.91
N GLY A 132 -28.79 -13.78 13.66
CA GLY A 132 -29.20 -12.83 14.70
C GLY A 132 -28.23 -11.66 14.83
N VAL A 133 -28.09 -11.09 16.02
CA VAL A 133 -27.30 -9.85 16.24
C VAL A 133 -25.80 -10.10 16.51
N GLY A 134 -25.36 -11.36 16.40
CA GLY A 134 -24.04 -11.79 16.87
C GLY A 134 -22.89 -11.44 15.93
N GLY A 135 -23.16 -11.32 14.62
CA GLY A 135 -22.15 -11.12 13.58
C GLY A 135 -21.22 -12.34 13.38
N SER A 136 -20.73 -12.53 12.17
CA SER A 136 -19.79 -13.58 11.79
C SER A 136 -18.36 -13.10 11.53
N LEU A 137 -18.17 -11.79 11.34
CA LEU A 137 -16.92 -11.12 10.97
C LEU A 137 -16.08 -11.87 9.90
N PRO A 138 -16.57 -12.01 8.66
CA PRO A 138 -15.82 -12.67 7.59
C PRO A 138 -14.59 -11.88 7.15
N LEU A 139 -13.39 -12.43 7.31
CA LEU A 139 -12.12 -11.71 7.03
C LEU A 139 -11.04 -12.65 6.45
N PHE A 140 -9.89 -12.07 6.06
CA PHE A 140 -8.75 -12.74 5.44
C PHE A 140 -9.15 -13.56 4.20
N MET A 141 -9.96 -12.96 3.33
CA MET A 141 -10.52 -13.67 2.19
C MET A 141 -9.47 -13.97 1.11
N THR A 142 -9.58 -15.11 0.42
CA THR A 142 -8.70 -15.50 -0.67
C THR A 142 -9.44 -16.36 -1.68
N VAL A 143 -9.19 -16.14 -2.98
CA VAL A 143 -9.77 -16.95 -4.05
C VAL A 143 -8.88 -18.15 -4.36
N LEU A 144 -9.47 -19.34 -4.43
CA LEU A 144 -8.85 -20.60 -4.89
C LEU A 144 -9.91 -21.43 -5.62
N ASP A 145 -9.60 -21.95 -6.80
CA ASP A 145 -10.47 -22.85 -7.59
C ASP A 145 -11.93 -22.39 -7.71
N ASP A 146 -12.13 -21.14 -8.15
CA ASP A 146 -13.46 -20.52 -8.28
C ASP A 146 -14.30 -20.58 -6.97
N LYS A 147 -13.64 -20.44 -5.83
CA LYS A 147 -14.27 -20.25 -4.52
C LYS A 147 -13.53 -19.19 -3.73
N LEU A 148 -14.27 -18.48 -2.91
CA LEU A 148 -13.71 -17.59 -1.90
C LEU A 148 -13.59 -18.37 -0.58
N TYR A 149 -12.42 -18.35 0.04
CA TYR A 149 -12.15 -18.90 1.36
C TYR A 149 -11.89 -17.77 2.33
N PHE A 150 -12.37 -17.89 3.57
CA PHE A 150 -12.29 -16.85 4.59
C PHE A 150 -12.51 -17.47 5.97
N TYR A 151 -12.18 -16.76 7.03
CA TYR A 151 -12.61 -17.19 8.36
C TYR A 151 -13.90 -16.49 8.77
N ALA A 152 -14.77 -17.17 9.52
CA ALA A 152 -16.01 -16.62 10.05
C ALA A 152 -16.46 -17.41 11.28
N ASN A 153 -17.32 -16.80 12.11
CA ASN A 153 -17.96 -17.44 13.26
C ASN A 153 -19.46 -17.61 13.01
N ASP A 154 -20.01 -18.79 13.28
CA ASP A 154 -21.45 -19.08 13.14
C ASP A 154 -22.23 -18.98 14.47
N GLY A 155 -21.57 -18.52 15.53
CA GLY A 155 -22.10 -18.43 16.88
C GLY A 155 -22.05 -19.74 17.68
N SER A 156 -21.61 -20.84 17.07
CA SER A 156 -21.63 -22.18 17.68
C SER A 156 -20.28 -22.90 17.69
N LEU A 157 -19.47 -22.71 16.64
CA LEU A 157 -18.17 -23.35 16.44
C LEU A 157 -16.98 -22.39 16.57
N GLY A 158 -17.25 -21.14 16.95
CA GLY A 158 -16.22 -20.09 16.97
C GLY A 158 -15.70 -19.75 15.58
N TYR A 159 -14.53 -19.10 15.52
CA TYR A 159 -13.94 -18.65 14.26
C TYR A 159 -13.20 -19.77 13.54
N GLU A 160 -13.73 -20.19 12.39
CA GLU A 160 -13.26 -21.36 11.66
C GLU A 160 -13.09 -21.07 10.16
N LEU A 161 -12.62 -22.04 9.36
CA LEU A 161 -12.45 -21.87 7.92
C LEU A 161 -13.78 -22.07 7.19
N TRP A 162 -14.18 -21.08 6.40
CA TRP A 162 -15.40 -21.06 5.58
C TRP A 162 -15.07 -20.85 4.11
N SER A 163 -16.03 -21.19 3.26
CA SER A 163 -15.94 -20.94 1.82
C SER A 163 -17.27 -20.50 1.22
N TYR A 164 -17.19 -19.87 0.05
CA TYR A 164 -18.31 -19.44 -0.77
C TYR A 164 -18.04 -19.74 -2.24
N ASN A 165 -18.99 -20.39 -2.92
CA ASN A 165 -18.85 -20.83 -4.31
C ASN A 165 -19.61 -19.95 -5.33
N GLY A 166 -20.01 -18.73 -4.95
CA GLY A 166 -20.90 -17.89 -5.75
C GLY A 166 -22.39 -18.09 -5.47
N THR A 167 -22.77 -19.12 -4.71
CA THR A 167 -24.17 -19.40 -4.34
C THR A 167 -24.35 -19.68 -2.85
N THR A 168 -23.52 -20.54 -2.27
CA THR A 168 -23.69 -21.03 -0.90
C THR A 168 -22.42 -20.80 -0.08
N THR A 169 -22.58 -20.35 1.15
CA THR A 169 -21.54 -20.36 2.17
C THR A 169 -21.51 -21.71 2.90
N THR A 170 -20.33 -22.25 3.14
CA THR A 170 -20.16 -23.56 3.78
C THR A 170 -18.93 -23.58 4.69
N LEU A 171 -19.07 -24.13 5.89
CA LEU A 171 -17.94 -24.48 6.76
C LEU A 171 -17.04 -25.47 6.03
N VAL A 172 -15.76 -25.16 5.94
CA VAL A 172 -14.73 -25.99 5.31
C VAL A 172 -14.14 -26.94 6.34
N ALA A 173 -13.78 -26.41 7.50
CA ALA A 173 -13.21 -27.18 8.60
C ALA A 173 -13.45 -26.49 9.93
N ASP A 174 -13.87 -27.27 10.93
CA ASP A 174 -13.79 -26.96 12.35
C ASP A 174 -12.41 -27.41 12.85
N ILE A 175 -11.43 -26.51 12.79
CA ILE A 175 -10.03 -26.77 13.11
C ILE A 175 -9.87 -26.93 14.63
N ASN A 176 -10.48 -26.04 15.41
CA ASN A 176 -10.49 -26.14 16.87
C ASN A 176 -11.83 -26.67 17.38
N THR A 177 -11.93 -28.00 17.38
CA THR A 177 -13.21 -28.70 17.52
C THR A 177 -14.12 -28.18 18.64
N GLY A 178 -15.38 -27.95 18.31
CA GLY A 178 -16.41 -27.51 19.27
C GLY A 178 -16.49 -25.99 19.38
N VAL A 179 -16.57 -25.44 20.60
CA VAL A 179 -16.72 -23.98 20.82
C VAL A 179 -15.39 -23.23 20.78
N GLY A 180 -14.30 -23.92 20.39
CA GLY A 180 -12.98 -23.34 20.25
C GLY A 180 -12.92 -22.38 19.06
N SER A 181 -11.74 -21.86 18.74
CA SER A 181 -11.58 -21.12 17.48
C SER A 181 -10.24 -21.47 16.86
N GLY A 182 -10.30 -21.95 15.62
CA GLY A 182 -9.17 -22.16 14.74
C GLY A 182 -8.51 -20.86 14.31
N SER A 183 -9.32 -19.81 14.17
CA SER A 183 -8.92 -18.46 13.74
C SER A 183 -7.97 -18.46 12.54
N PRO A 184 -8.33 -19.12 11.41
CA PRO A 184 -7.47 -19.15 10.24
C PRO A 184 -7.24 -17.74 9.70
N SER A 185 -5.97 -17.33 9.56
CA SER A 185 -5.61 -16.00 9.06
C SER A 185 -4.41 -16.03 8.11
N TYR A 186 -4.17 -14.92 7.42
CA TYR A 186 -3.15 -14.81 6.35
C TYR A 186 -3.29 -15.88 5.26
N LEU A 187 -4.52 -16.11 4.78
CA LEU A 187 -4.79 -17.08 3.74
C LEU A 187 -4.01 -16.73 2.46
N ILE A 188 -3.41 -17.74 1.82
CA ILE A 188 -2.72 -17.61 0.54
C ILE A 188 -2.89 -18.89 -0.30
N ASN A 189 -3.06 -18.74 -1.61
CA ASN A 189 -2.97 -19.86 -2.54
C ASN A 189 -1.50 -20.06 -2.93
N PHE A 190 -0.94 -21.24 -2.67
CA PHE A 190 0.38 -21.65 -3.12
C PHE A 190 0.29 -23.06 -3.73
N ASN A 191 0.59 -23.18 -5.03
CA ASN A 191 0.56 -24.46 -5.76
C ASN A 191 -0.79 -25.21 -5.63
N ASP A 192 -1.90 -24.51 -5.85
CA ASP A 192 -3.27 -25.04 -5.80
C ASP A 192 -3.68 -25.60 -4.42
N VAL A 193 -3.00 -25.14 -3.37
CA VAL A 193 -3.30 -25.47 -1.97
C VAL A 193 -3.41 -24.17 -1.19
N LEU A 194 -4.44 -24.08 -0.34
CA LEU A 194 -4.63 -22.93 0.55
C LEU A 194 -3.74 -23.11 1.78
N TYR A 195 -2.88 -22.14 2.09
CA TYR A 195 -2.07 -22.11 3.32
C TYR A 195 -2.52 -20.93 4.19
N PHE A 196 -2.47 -21.12 5.51
CA PHE A 196 -2.92 -20.15 6.51
C PHE A 196 -2.31 -20.50 7.88
N GLN A 197 -2.29 -19.56 8.82
CA GLN A 197 -2.02 -19.90 10.22
C GLN A 197 -3.32 -20.27 10.95
N ALA A 198 -3.29 -21.28 11.82
CA ALA A 198 -4.46 -21.66 12.62
C ALA A 198 -4.05 -22.36 13.93
N ASN A 199 -5.00 -22.47 14.86
CA ASN A 199 -4.81 -23.09 16.17
C ASN A 199 -5.84 -24.20 16.42
N ASP A 200 -5.40 -25.45 16.51
CA ASP A 200 -6.28 -26.61 16.79
C ASP A 200 -6.59 -26.83 18.28
N GLY A 201 -6.12 -25.94 19.15
CA GLY A 201 -6.23 -26.06 20.61
C GLY A 201 -5.23 -27.03 21.24
N ILE A 202 -4.34 -27.63 20.46
CA ILE A 202 -3.35 -28.64 20.90
C ILE A 202 -1.92 -28.16 20.65
N ASN A 203 -1.62 -27.73 19.42
CA ASN A 203 -0.29 -27.37 18.96
C ASN A 203 -0.05 -25.84 18.92
N GLY A 204 -1.01 -25.06 19.42
CA GLY A 204 -0.95 -23.60 19.31
C GLY A 204 -1.11 -23.10 17.87
N VAL A 205 -0.68 -21.86 17.62
CA VAL A 205 -0.83 -21.22 16.30
C VAL A 205 0.34 -21.60 15.39
N GLU A 206 0.07 -22.38 14.36
CA GLU A 206 1.07 -22.97 13.46
C GLU A 206 0.69 -22.82 11.98
N LEU A 207 1.52 -23.32 11.06
CA LEU A 207 1.24 -23.32 9.62
C LEU A 207 0.32 -24.49 9.23
N TRP A 208 -0.82 -24.19 8.63
CA TRP A 208 -1.82 -25.15 8.17
C TRP A 208 -2.06 -25.03 6.67
N SER A 209 -2.63 -26.09 6.10
CA SER A 209 -3.04 -26.13 4.70
C SER A 209 -4.39 -26.79 4.49
N TYR A 210 -5.00 -26.51 3.33
CA TYR A 210 -6.21 -27.16 2.82
C TYR A 210 -6.07 -27.45 1.33
N ASN A 211 -6.18 -28.72 0.95
CA ASN A 211 -5.98 -29.20 -0.43
C ASN A 211 -7.29 -29.38 -1.23
N GLY A 212 -8.39 -28.74 -0.80
CA GLY A 212 -9.72 -28.96 -1.38
C GLY A 212 -10.50 -30.13 -0.76
N THR A 213 -9.87 -30.95 0.09
CA THR A 213 -10.54 -32.08 0.78
C THR A 213 -10.26 -32.11 2.27
N THR A 214 -8.99 -31.95 2.68
CA THR A 214 -8.55 -32.11 4.07
C THR A 214 -7.75 -30.91 4.52
N THR A 215 -7.98 -30.48 5.75
CA THR A 215 -7.09 -29.55 6.47
C THR A 215 -5.98 -30.33 7.17
N THR A 216 -4.74 -29.83 7.10
CA THR A 216 -3.57 -30.49 7.70
C THR A 216 -2.60 -29.48 8.30
N LEU A 217 -2.05 -29.81 9.47
CA LEU A 217 -0.88 -29.12 10.04
C LEU A 217 0.32 -29.39 9.14
N VAL A 218 0.90 -28.34 8.56
CA VAL A 218 2.03 -28.41 7.63
C VAL A 218 3.33 -28.59 8.40
N ALA A 219 3.52 -27.77 9.42
CA ALA A 219 4.68 -27.80 10.29
C ALA A 219 4.30 -27.29 11.67
N ASP A 220 4.75 -28.02 12.70
CA ASP A 220 4.80 -27.56 14.08
C ASP A 220 6.18 -26.92 14.30
N ILE A 221 6.27 -25.62 13.99
CA ILE A 221 7.55 -24.88 14.00
C ILE A 221 7.98 -24.63 15.45
N ASN A 222 7.03 -24.36 16.35
CA ASN A 222 7.28 -24.15 17.77
C ASN A 222 6.59 -25.25 18.60
N ALA A 223 7.32 -26.35 18.79
CA ALA A 223 6.80 -27.55 19.42
C ALA A 223 6.31 -27.34 20.88
N ASP A 224 5.61 -28.35 21.40
CA ASP A 224 5.15 -28.46 22.80
C ASP A 224 4.17 -27.35 23.26
N ALA A 225 3.05 -27.21 22.54
CA ALA A 225 2.02 -26.18 22.76
C ALA A 225 2.56 -24.73 22.69
N GLY A 226 3.75 -24.57 22.09
CA GLY A 226 4.26 -23.30 21.61
C GLY A 226 3.37 -22.74 20.51
N SER A 227 3.68 -21.55 20.03
CA SER A 227 2.99 -20.98 18.89
C SER A 227 4.01 -20.25 18.05
N SER A 228 4.16 -20.68 16.81
CA SER A 228 5.04 -20.01 15.85
C SER A 228 4.44 -18.76 15.24
N SER A 229 3.11 -18.62 15.32
CA SER A 229 2.32 -17.49 14.81
C SER A 229 2.73 -17.06 13.38
N PRO A 230 2.71 -17.97 12.38
CA PRO A 230 3.11 -17.64 11.03
C PRO A 230 2.27 -16.49 10.44
N SER A 231 2.89 -15.49 9.83
CA SER A 231 2.17 -14.32 9.30
C SER A 231 2.87 -13.70 8.07
N ASN A 232 2.18 -12.75 7.42
CA ASN A 232 2.69 -11.99 6.26
C ASN A 232 3.17 -12.89 5.11
N PHE A 233 2.31 -13.83 4.71
CA PHE A 233 2.64 -14.81 3.68
C PHE A 233 2.84 -14.16 2.32
N VAL A 234 3.95 -14.50 1.65
CA VAL A 234 4.27 -14.08 0.29
C VAL A 234 4.88 -15.24 -0.50
N ILE A 235 4.80 -15.19 -1.82
CA ILE A 235 5.42 -16.21 -2.69
C ILE A 235 6.50 -15.55 -3.53
N LEU A 236 7.70 -16.11 -3.50
CA LEU A 236 8.82 -15.73 -4.36
C LEU A 236 9.41 -17.01 -4.96
N ASN A 237 9.53 -17.09 -6.29
CA ASN A 237 10.19 -18.19 -6.99
C ASN A 237 9.74 -19.59 -6.53
N ASP A 238 8.42 -19.85 -6.57
CA ASP A 238 7.80 -21.12 -6.16
C ASP A 238 8.10 -21.55 -4.71
N THR A 239 8.40 -20.59 -3.83
CA THR A 239 8.59 -20.81 -2.39
C THR A 239 7.69 -19.86 -1.60
N LEU A 240 7.01 -20.39 -0.58
CA LEU A 240 6.20 -19.61 0.35
C LEU A 240 7.12 -19.06 1.45
N TYR A 241 7.10 -17.76 1.69
CA TYR A 241 7.86 -17.07 2.74
C TYR A 241 6.93 -16.38 3.74
N PHE A 242 7.34 -16.32 5.00
CA PHE A 242 6.53 -15.81 6.09
C PHE A 242 7.35 -15.50 7.35
N SER A 243 6.83 -14.66 8.24
CA SER A 243 7.40 -14.47 9.58
C SER A 243 6.96 -15.61 10.49
N ALA A 244 7.85 -16.19 11.31
CA ALA A 244 7.47 -17.15 12.36
C ALA A 244 8.52 -17.21 13.50
N ASN A 245 8.13 -17.79 14.64
CA ASN A 245 8.98 -17.95 15.83
C ASN A 245 9.06 -19.40 16.31
N ASP A 246 10.23 -20.02 16.24
CA ASP A 246 10.46 -21.42 16.67
C ASP A 246 10.69 -21.60 18.18
N GLY A 247 10.57 -20.53 18.96
CA GLY A 247 10.86 -20.51 20.40
C GLY A 247 12.35 -20.44 20.74
N ILE A 248 13.25 -20.44 19.74
CA ILE A 248 14.71 -20.42 19.91
C ILE A 248 15.30 -19.12 19.36
N ASN A 249 14.93 -18.75 18.13
CA ASN A 249 15.49 -17.63 17.38
C ASN A 249 14.58 -16.39 17.35
N GLY A 250 13.45 -16.41 18.06
CA GLY A 250 12.48 -15.32 18.00
C GLY A 250 11.78 -15.23 16.64
N VAL A 251 11.19 -14.07 16.32
CA VAL A 251 10.45 -13.88 15.05
C VAL A 251 11.42 -13.56 13.91
N GLU A 252 11.54 -14.50 12.97
CA GLU A 252 12.45 -14.45 11.82
C GLU A 252 11.75 -14.75 10.49
N LEU A 253 12.50 -14.72 9.37
CA LEU A 253 12.00 -15.05 8.04
C LEU A 253 12.09 -16.56 7.85
N TRP A 254 10.97 -17.18 7.55
CA TRP A 254 10.84 -18.60 7.28
C TRP A 254 10.38 -18.84 5.86
N SER A 255 10.69 -20.02 5.35
CA SER A 255 10.34 -20.47 4.01
C SER A 255 9.73 -21.86 4.04
N TYR A 256 8.90 -22.17 3.06
CA TYR A 256 8.33 -23.48 2.80
C TYR A 256 8.32 -23.77 1.29
N ASN A 257 8.99 -24.84 0.90
CA ASN A 257 9.19 -25.23 -0.50
C ASN A 257 8.16 -26.29 -1.00
N GLY A 258 7.07 -26.52 -0.25
CA GLY A 258 6.13 -27.61 -0.53
C GLY A 258 6.49 -28.95 0.15
N ILE A 259 7.64 -29.03 0.82
CA ILE A 259 8.10 -30.26 1.50
C ILE A 259 8.56 -29.95 2.93
N THR A 260 9.42 -28.96 3.11
CA THR A 260 10.04 -28.64 4.40
C THR A 260 9.94 -27.15 4.70
N THR A 261 9.72 -26.83 5.97
CA THR A 261 9.90 -25.47 6.49
C THR A 261 11.37 -25.24 6.87
N THR A 262 11.89 -24.06 6.58
CA THR A 262 13.28 -23.69 6.86
C THR A 262 13.39 -22.23 7.29
N LEU A 263 14.13 -21.98 8.38
CA LEU A 263 14.61 -20.64 8.73
C LEU A 263 15.49 -20.12 7.59
N VAL A 264 15.18 -18.94 7.06
CA VAL A 264 15.90 -18.34 5.93
C VAL A 264 17.22 -17.77 6.41
N ASP A 265 17.17 -16.81 7.33
CA ASP A 265 18.31 -16.20 8.00
C ASP A 265 17.90 -15.87 9.44
N ASP A 266 18.83 -16.03 10.38
CA ASP A 266 18.71 -15.53 11.77
C ASP A 266 19.38 -14.16 11.81
N ILE A 267 18.63 -13.11 11.44
CA ILE A 267 19.20 -11.76 11.25
C ILE A 267 19.62 -11.17 12.61
N TYR A 268 18.90 -11.48 13.69
CA TYR A 268 19.29 -11.13 15.06
C TYR A 268 19.35 -12.36 15.96
N GLU A 269 20.59 -12.87 16.07
CA GLU A 269 20.90 -14.09 16.82
C GLU A 269 20.25 -14.15 18.21
N GLY A 270 19.54 -15.26 18.45
CA GLY A 270 18.97 -15.64 19.73
C GLY A 270 17.49 -15.31 19.89
N SER A 271 16.94 -15.49 21.10
CA SER A 271 15.49 -15.54 21.32
C SER A 271 14.75 -14.19 21.20
N THR A 272 15.45 -13.09 20.91
CA THR A 272 14.81 -11.79 20.70
C THR A 272 14.17 -11.74 19.31
N GLY A 273 14.87 -12.29 18.32
CA GLY A 273 14.53 -12.23 16.90
C GLY A 273 14.56 -10.83 16.30
N SER A 274 14.54 -10.78 14.98
CA SER A 274 14.58 -9.56 14.18
C SER A 274 13.26 -8.83 14.10
N GLY A 275 12.15 -9.48 14.48
CA GLY A 275 10.83 -8.88 14.48
C GLY A 275 10.39 -8.55 13.06
N ILE A 276 10.41 -9.54 12.18
CA ILE A 276 10.06 -9.36 10.77
C ILE A 276 8.58 -9.08 10.60
N TYR A 277 8.26 -7.94 9.99
CA TYR A 277 6.89 -7.49 9.69
C TYR A 277 6.77 -6.86 8.30
N ASN A 278 5.53 -6.79 7.79
CA ASN A 278 5.15 -6.14 6.53
C ASN A 278 5.95 -6.65 5.31
N ILE A 279 6.09 -7.97 5.23
CA ILE A 279 6.74 -8.65 4.12
C ILE A 279 5.98 -8.39 2.82
N LYS A 280 6.67 -7.89 1.78
CA LYS A 280 6.13 -7.72 0.43
C LYS A 280 7.13 -8.19 -0.62
N VAL A 281 6.62 -8.83 -1.68
CA VAL A 281 7.41 -9.14 -2.88
C VAL A 281 7.25 -7.99 -3.86
N ILE A 282 8.36 -7.41 -4.30
CA ILE A 282 8.42 -6.36 -5.33
C ILE A 282 9.65 -6.64 -6.19
N SER A 283 9.53 -6.60 -7.53
CA SER A 283 10.67 -6.74 -8.44
C SER A 283 11.56 -7.97 -8.15
N ASN A 284 10.93 -9.11 -7.85
CA ASN A 284 11.59 -10.40 -7.56
C ASN A 284 12.50 -10.40 -6.31
N ALA A 285 12.25 -9.51 -5.36
CA ALA A 285 12.84 -9.54 -4.03
C ALA A 285 11.75 -9.38 -2.96
N ILE A 286 12.04 -9.84 -1.76
CA ILE A 286 11.20 -9.62 -0.58
C ILE A 286 11.74 -8.40 0.16
N TYR A 287 10.89 -7.43 0.48
CA TYR A 287 11.20 -6.28 1.32
C TYR A 287 10.41 -6.35 2.62
N PHE A 288 11.06 -6.03 3.72
CA PHE A 288 10.50 -6.17 5.06
C PHE A 288 11.24 -5.28 6.07
N GLN A 289 10.64 -5.11 7.25
CA GLN A 289 11.33 -4.53 8.40
C GLN A 289 12.09 -5.63 9.15
N ALA A 290 13.31 -5.35 9.59
CA ALA A 290 14.04 -6.21 10.53
C ALA A 290 15.02 -5.41 11.40
N ASN A 291 15.39 -5.99 12.55
CA ASN A 291 16.43 -5.50 13.45
C ASN A 291 17.53 -6.55 13.56
N ASP A 292 18.80 -6.15 13.44
CA ASP A 292 19.98 -7.02 13.56
C ASP A 292 20.71 -6.88 14.91
N GLY A 293 20.12 -6.16 15.86
CA GLY A 293 20.71 -5.83 17.15
C GLY A 293 21.74 -4.68 17.11
N VAL A 294 22.02 -4.12 15.93
CA VAL A 294 23.00 -3.04 15.73
C VAL A 294 22.34 -1.77 15.21
N HIS A 295 21.51 -1.87 14.19
CA HIS A 295 20.93 -0.71 13.47
C HIS A 295 19.48 -0.38 13.88
N GLY A 296 18.86 -1.16 14.77
CA GLY A 296 17.44 -1.00 15.07
C GLY A 296 16.55 -1.56 13.95
N ARG A 297 15.25 -1.24 13.98
CA ARG A 297 14.26 -1.72 12.99
C ARG A 297 14.30 -0.89 11.71
N GLU A 298 14.94 -1.45 10.69
CA GLU A 298 15.25 -0.78 9.43
C GLU A 298 14.66 -1.52 8.21
N LEU A 299 14.89 -0.97 7.00
CA LEU A 299 14.46 -1.60 5.75
C LEU A 299 15.46 -2.68 5.33
N TRP A 300 14.96 -3.90 5.16
CA TRP A 300 15.72 -5.06 4.70
C TRP A 300 15.14 -5.63 3.42
N SER A 301 15.99 -6.34 2.68
CA SER A 301 15.59 -7.09 1.48
C SER A 301 16.16 -8.50 1.48
N TYR A 302 15.49 -9.41 0.78
CA TYR A 302 15.96 -10.76 0.50
C TYR A 302 15.74 -11.10 -0.97
N ASP A 303 16.82 -11.49 -1.66
CA ASP A 303 16.85 -11.71 -3.12
C ASP A 303 16.62 -13.18 -3.54
N GLY A 304 16.27 -14.06 -2.59
CA GLY A 304 16.23 -15.51 -2.81
C GLY A 304 17.50 -16.23 -2.37
N ILE A 305 18.56 -15.51 -1.97
CA ILE A 305 19.83 -16.08 -1.55
C ILE A 305 20.29 -15.47 -0.22
N THR A 306 20.24 -14.15 -0.08
CA THR A 306 20.78 -13.44 1.09
C THR A 306 19.88 -12.31 1.55
N SER A 307 19.72 -12.18 2.86
CA SER A 307 19.13 -10.99 3.48
C SER A 307 20.15 -9.85 3.58
N THR A 308 19.74 -8.64 3.23
CA THR A 308 20.61 -7.44 3.23
C THR A 308 19.89 -6.22 3.80
N LEU A 309 20.58 -5.45 4.65
CA LEU A 309 20.14 -4.13 5.08
C LEU A 309 20.15 -3.19 3.87
N VAL A 310 18.98 -2.71 3.48
CA VAL A 310 18.83 -1.79 2.34
C VAL A 310 19.31 -0.39 2.74
N ALA A 311 18.85 0.07 3.89
CA ALA A 311 19.21 1.37 4.44
C ALA A 311 19.01 1.40 5.95
N ASP A 312 19.97 2.01 6.65
CA ASP A 312 19.84 2.50 8.02
C ASP A 312 19.25 3.92 7.97
N ILE A 313 17.92 4.00 7.98
CA ILE A 313 17.18 5.25 7.78
C ILE A 313 17.28 6.12 9.04
N ASN A 314 17.24 5.51 10.23
CA ASN A 314 17.46 6.16 11.50
C ASN A 314 18.68 5.55 12.24
N PRO A 315 19.90 6.09 12.01
CA PRO A 315 21.13 5.59 12.64
C PRO A 315 21.20 5.69 14.17
N SER A 316 20.15 6.24 14.81
CA SER A 316 20.07 6.44 16.25
C SER A 316 18.98 5.62 16.94
N GLY A 317 18.19 4.83 16.20
CA GLY A 317 17.06 4.11 16.76
C GLY A 317 16.33 3.24 15.74
N ASP A 318 15.00 3.12 15.91
CA ASP A 318 14.15 2.41 14.96
C ASP A 318 13.56 3.39 13.95
N SER A 319 13.43 2.96 12.69
CA SER A 319 12.68 3.68 11.66
C SER A 319 11.23 3.25 11.49
N TRP A 320 10.83 2.14 12.13
CA TRP A 320 9.47 1.56 12.04
C TRP A 320 8.96 1.41 10.60
N VAL A 321 9.82 0.91 9.71
CA VAL A 321 9.52 0.74 8.30
C VAL A 321 8.27 -0.12 8.06
N SER A 322 7.39 0.32 7.16
CA SER A 322 6.37 -0.54 6.54
C SER A 322 6.35 -0.28 5.04
N VAL A 323 6.66 -1.33 4.26
CA VAL A 323 6.60 -1.29 2.80
C VAL A 323 5.13 -1.25 2.42
N LEU A 324 4.72 -0.25 1.64
CA LEU A 324 3.31 -0.05 1.29
C LEU A 324 2.98 -0.71 -0.06
N GLY A 325 3.89 -0.58 -1.03
CA GLY A 325 3.74 -1.14 -2.37
C GLY A 325 4.76 -0.54 -3.34
N SER A 326 4.45 -0.58 -4.63
CA SER A 326 5.28 0.01 -5.69
C SER A 326 4.44 0.79 -6.69
N ASP A 327 5.11 1.47 -7.61
CA ASP A 327 4.50 1.92 -8.86
C ASP A 327 4.09 0.73 -9.74
N SER A 328 3.27 1.01 -10.76
CA SER A 328 2.74 0.01 -11.70
C SER A 328 3.82 -0.71 -12.52
N ALA A 329 5.02 -0.11 -12.62
CA ALA A 329 6.18 -0.71 -13.26
C ALA A 329 7.11 -1.46 -12.29
N GLU A 330 6.80 -1.45 -11.00
CA GLU A 330 7.62 -2.02 -9.90
C GLU A 330 9.06 -1.47 -9.82
N ASN A 331 9.30 -0.28 -10.37
CA ASN A 331 10.61 0.37 -10.34
C ASN A 331 10.85 1.16 -9.06
N VAL A 332 9.79 1.66 -8.43
CA VAL A 332 9.87 2.48 -7.22
C VAL A 332 9.04 1.84 -6.13
N ILE A 333 9.70 1.56 -5.01
CA ILE A 333 9.09 1.06 -3.78
C ILE A 333 8.70 2.25 -2.93
N TYR A 334 7.48 2.22 -2.41
CA TYR A 334 6.96 3.21 -1.49
C TYR A 334 6.81 2.59 -0.11
N LEU A 335 7.31 3.27 0.91
CA LEU A 335 7.30 2.81 2.29
C LEU A 335 7.01 3.98 3.24
N GLN A 336 6.45 3.70 4.41
CA GLN A 336 6.50 4.63 5.54
C GLN A 336 7.76 4.38 6.35
N ALA A 337 8.39 5.45 6.83
CA ALA A 337 9.53 5.37 7.73
C ALA A 337 9.75 6.68 8.47
N SER A 338 10.46 6.60 9.60
CA SER A 338 11.01 7.76 10.31
C SER A 338 12.53 7.79 10.24
N ASP A 339 13.12 8.96 10.02
CA ASP A 339 14.57 9.17 10.09
C ASP A 339 15.05 9.51 11.51
N GLY A 340 14.16 9.43 12.51
CA GLY A 340 14.44 9.86 13.90
C GLY A 340 14.65 11.37 14.04
N GLY A 341 14.45 12.13 12.94
CA GLY A 341 14.69 13.55 12.83
C GLY A 341 13.47 14.39 13.16
N SER A 342 13.36 15.53 12.48
CA SER A 342 12.32 16.54 12.73
C SER A 342 11.05 16.35 11.91
N PHE A 343 10.90 15.23 11.19
CA PHE A 343 9.80 14.99 10.23
C PHE A 343 8.86 13.85 10.65
N GLY A 344 9.11 13.17 11.78
CA GLY A 344 8.26 12.05 12.20
C GLY A 344 8.27 10.86 11.23
N THR A 345 7.13 10.16 11.08
CA THR A 345 6.93 9.03 10.15
C THR A 345 6.19 9.49 8.90
N GLU A 346 6.88 9.46 7.77
CA GLU A 346 6.42 10.05 6.50
C GLU A 346 6.54 9.04 5.35
N LEU A 347 6.18 9.49 4.14
CA LEU A 347 6.26 8.67 2.92
C LEU A 347 7.64 8.77 2.28
N TRP A 348 8.24 7.62 2.01
CA TRP A 348 9.54 7.47 1.38
C TRP A 348 9.44 6.67 0.08
N SER A 349 10.41 6.88 -0.80
CA SER A 349 10.58 6.16 -2.06
C SER A 349 11.97 5.55 -2.15
N TYR A 350 12.07 4.36 -2.73
CA TYR A 350 13.32 3.67 -3.07
C TYR A 350 13.28 3.12 -4.50
N ASP A 351 14.24 3.51 -5.34
CA ASP A 351 14.30 3.12 -6.77
C ASP A 351 15.36 2.04 -7.08
N GLY A 352 15.90 1.39 -6.05
CA GLY A 352 17.03 0.46 -6.16
C GLY A 352 18.39 1.11 -5.86
N ASP A 353 18.53 2.41 -6.07
CA ASP A 353 19.78 3.15 -5.84
C ASP A 353 19.63 4.23 -4.76
N LEU A 354 18.52 4.98 -4.79
CA LEU A 354 18.26 6.13 -3.94
C LEU A 354 17.03 5.91 -3.08
N LEU A 355 17.23 5.93 -1.77
CA LEU A 355 16.16 6.05 -0.78
C LEU A 355 16.00 7.53 -0.38
N LYS A 356 14.78 8.06 -0.43
CA LYS A 356 14.49 9.44 -0.03
C LYS A 356 13.07 9.61 0.51
N MET A 357 12.90 10.52 1.46
CA MET A 357 11.58 11.04 1.84
C MET A 357 10.99 11.80 0.65
N ILE A 358 9.73 11.54 0.32
CA ILE A 358 9.07 12.18 -0.82
C ILE A 358 8.61 13.58 -0.42
N VAL A 359 7.86 13.66 0.67
CA VAL A 359 7.25 14.88 1.18
C VAL A 359 6.94 14.72 2.67
N ASP A 360 7.10 15.82 3.41
CA ASP A 360 6.64 15.97 4.79
C ASP A 360 5.19 16.44 4.75
N ILE A 361 4.24 15.50 4.85
CA ILE A 361 2.81 15.79 4.73
C ILE A 361 2.31 16.46 6.00
N ASN A 362 2.73 15.96 7.18
CA ASN A 362 2.40 16.55 8.47
C ASN A 362 3.54 17.47 8.95
N VAL A 363 3.58 18.67 8.34
CA VAL A 363 4.70 19.61 8.42
C VAL A 363 5.34 19.71 9.81
N GLY A 364 6.65 19.47 9.86
CA GLY A 364 7.44 19.52 11.09
C GLY A 364 7.49 18.15 11.77
N PRO A 365 7.59 18.07 13.12
CA PRO A 365 7.81 16.80 13.82
C PRO A 365 6.56 15.91 13.90
N GLY A 366 5.48 16.30 13.21
CA GLY A 366 4.27 15.49 13.09
C GLY A 366 4.56 14.23 12.29
N SER A 367 3.65 13.26 12.33
CA SER A 367 3.73 12.07 11.47
C SER A 367 2.47 12.00 10.64
N SER A 368 2.62 11.69 9.36
CA SER A 368 1.50 11.52 8.43
C SER A 368 0.98 10.09 8.37
N TYR A 369 1.76 9.12 8.88
CA TYR A 369 1.41 7.69 8.94
C TYR A 369 0.86 7.15 7.61
N PRO A 370 1.63 7.24 6.51
CA PRO A 370 1.15 6.79 5.23
C PRO A 370 0.97 5.27 5.22
N ASP A 371 -0.16 4.80 4.70
CA ASP A 371 -0.47 3.37 4.62
C ASP A 371 -1.34 3.07 3.38
N ARG A 372 -1.57 1.79 3.10
CA ARG A 372 -2.52 1.29 2.11
C ARG A 372 -2.30 1.94 0.74
N LEU A 373 -1.20 1.61 0.09
CA LEU A 373 -0.84 2.19 -1.20
C LEU A 373 -1.36 1.36 -2.38
N TYR A 374 -1.96 2.04 -3.37
CA TYR A 374 -2.44 1.44 -4.60
C TYR A 374 -2.01 2.27 -5.81
N SER A 375 -1.49 1.60 -6.83
CA SER A 375 -1.24 2.21 -8.13
C SER A 375 -2.44 1.97 -9.04
N ILE A 376 -3.00 3.06 -9.58
CA ILE A 376 -4.01 3.01 -10.64
C ILE A 376 -3.45 3.83 -11.80
N GLU A 377 -3.14 3.15 -12.91
CA GLU A 377 -2.40 3.72 -14.04
C GLU A 377 -1.05 4.31 -13.56
N ASP A 378 -0.86 5.61 -13.73
CA ASP A 378 0.36 6.34 -13.34
C ASP A 378 0.17 7.15 -12.04
N THR A 379 -0.93 6.93 -11.31
CA THR A 379 -1.22 7.62 -10.05
C THR A 379 -1.11 6.66 -8.87
N ILE A 380 -0.44 7.10 -7.81
CA ILE A 380 -0.30 6.35 -6.58
C ILE A 380 -1.25 6.94 -5.54
N TYR A 381 -2.21 6.16 -5.07
CA TYR A 381 -3.12 6.54 -3.98
C TYR A 381 -2.66 5.91 -2.68
N PHE A 382 -2.76 6.64 -1.58
CA PHE A 382 -2.41 6.17 -0.25
C PHE A 382 -3.22 6.94 0.79
N GLN A 383 -3.38 6.39 1.99
CA GLN A 383 -3.94 7.17 3.11
C GLN A 383 -2.80 7.91 3.82
N ALA A 384 -3.04 9.13 4.29
CA ALA A 384 -2.10 9.86 5.15
C ALA A 384 -2.80 11.03 5.88
N SER A 385 -2.13 11.59 6.90
CA SER A 385 -2.60 12.73 7.70
C SER A 385 -1.72 13.97 7.52
N ASP A 386 -2.32 15.14 7.37
CA ASP A 386 -1.63 16.44 7.46
C ASP A 386 -1.61 17.02 8.89
N GLY A 387 -2.12 16.28 9.87
CA GLY A 387 -2.25 16.72 11.26
C GLY A 387 -3.42 17.68 11.55
N THR A 388 -4.25 18.04 10.55
CA THR A 388 -5.35 18.99 10.74
C THR A 388 -6.72 18.31 10.83
N VAL A 389 -7.02 17.41 9.89
CA VAL A 389 -8.36 16.81 9.78
C VAL A 389 -8.39 15.33 10.11
N GLY A 390 -7.32 14.56 9.96
CA GLY A 390 -7.35 13.12 10.22
C GLY A 390 -6.46 12.37 9.25
N SER A 391 -6.81 11.12 8.89
CA SER A 391 -6.24 10.44 7.72
C SER A 391 -7.23 10.46 6.55
N GLU A 392 -6.74 10.92 5.40
CA GLU A 392 -7.51 11.23 4.18
C GLU A 392 -6.84 10.53 2.98
N VAL A 393 -7.51 10.50 1.81
CA VAL A 393 -6.94 9.86 0.62
C VAL A 393 -6.03 10.87 -0.06
N TRP A 394 -4.76 10.51 -0.17
CA TRP A 394 -3.76 11.26 -0.89
C TRP A 394 -3.42 10.57 -2.20
N ALA A 395 -2.97 11.36 -3.17
CA ALA A 395 -2.30 10.82 -4.34
C ALA A 395 -0.93 11.47 -4.58
N LEU A 396 0.02 10.64 -5.01
CA LEU A 396 1.21 11.11 -5.71
C LEU A 396 0.88 11.19 -7.20
N VAL A 397 0.99 12.40 -7.73
CA VAL A 397 0.91 12.64 -9.17
C VAL A 397 2.31 12.82 -9.73
N SER A 398 2.50 12.34 -10.95
CA SER A 398 3.74 12.55 -11.70
C SER A 398 3.99 14.03 -11.93
N SER A 399 5.23 14.48 -11.82
CA SER A 399 5.60 15.84 -12.23
C SER A 399 5.33 16.06 -13.73
N PRO A 400 5.06 17.30 -14.16
CA PRO A 400 5.00 17.63 -15.57
C PRO A 400 6.31 17.29 -16.29
N ILE A 401 6.21 16.54 -17.36
CA ILE A 401 7.29 16.13 -18.26
C ILE A 401 7.29 17.07 -19.46
N LEU A 402 8.44 17.70 -19.73
CA LEU A 402 8.62 18.50 -20.93
C LEU A 402 8.46 17.62 -22.19
N THR A 403 7.48 17.94 -23.02
CA THR A 403 7.18 17.21 -24.27
C THR A 403 7.75 17.91 -25.49
N GLY A 404 7.99 19.21 -25.40
CA GLY A 404 8.54 20.00 -26.50
C GLY A 404 9.02 21.37 -26.05
N TRP A 405 9.84 22.00 -26.89
CA TRP A 405 10.21 23.39 -26.70
C TRP A 405 10.61 24.03 -28.02
N THR A 406 10.45 25.35 -28.13
CA THR A 406 10.96 26.14 -29.25
C THR A 406 11.64 27.40 -28.74
N ILE A 407 12.74 27.80 -29.37
CA ILE A 407 13.47 29.02 -28.99
C ILE A 407 13.74 29.91 -30.21
N SER A 408 13.60 31.21 -30.01
CA SER A 408 14.01 32.27 -30.94
C SER A 408 15.00 33.23 -30.27
N THR A 409 15.39 34.30 -30.94
CA THR A 409 16.34 35.29 -30.40
C THR A 409 15.89 35.95 -29.09
N THR A 410 14.58 35.98 -28.83
CA THR A 410 13.98 36.68 -27.66
C THR A 410 12.84 35.92 -27.02
N THR A 411 12.52 34.70 -27.49
CA THR A 411 11.33 33.97 -27.05
C THR A 411 11.66 32.50 -26.79
N LEU A 412 11.18 31.96 -25.67
CA LEU A 412 11.17 30.54 -25.37
C LEU A 412 9.72 30.09 -25.20
N ARG A 413 9.35 28.99 -25.84
CA ARG A 413 8.15 28.22 -25.54
C ARG A 413 8.55 26.87 -25.00
N LEU A 414 7.96 26.48 -23.88
CA LEU A 414 8.05 25.16 -23.29
C LEU A 414 6.66 24.53 -23.35
N ASP A 415 6.58 23.28 -23.76
CA ASP A 415 5.35 22.48 -23.79
C ASP A 415 5.58 21.24 -22.92
N TRP A 416 4.60 20.87 -22.10
CA TRP A 416 4.65 19.67 -21.25
C TRP A 416 3.41 18.80 -21.42
N ASN A 417 3.45 17.58 -20.90
CA ASN A 417 2.27 16.72 -20.85
C ASN A 417 1.29 17.26 -19.80
N ASP A 418 0.01 17.01 -20.02
CA ASP A 418 -0.97 17.25 -18.98
C ASP A 418 -0.69 16.35 -17.78
N VAL A 419 -0.80 16.91 -16.58
CA VAL A 419 -0.72 16.15 -15.33
C VAL A 419 -2.12 15.95 -14.81
N LYS A 420 -2.45 14.70 -14.49
CA LYS A 420 -3.75 14.35 -13.90
C LYS A 420 -3.98 15.21 -12.65
N TYR A 421 -5.16 15.81 -12.54
CA TYR A 421 -5.58 16.72 -11.44
C TYR A 421 -4.99 18.13 -11.45
N ALA A 422 -4.04 18.47 -12.32
CA ALA A 422 -3.51 19.82 -12.33
C ALA A 422 -4.55 20.83 -12.88
N SER A 423 -5.05 21.70 -12.01
CA SER A 423 -5.90 22.83 -12.38
C SER A 423 -5.09 24.08 -12.77
N GLU A 424 -3.88 24.23 -12.20
CA GLU A 424 -2.94 25.31 -12.49
C GLU A 424 -1.48 24.83 -12.40
N TYR A 425 -0.60 25.42 -13.21
CA TYR A 425 0.84 25.20 -13.20
C TYR A 425 1.56 26.47 -12.80
N THR A 426 2.51 26.37 -11.87
CA THR A 426 3.46 27.45 -11.57
C THR A 426 4.79 27.22 -12.26
N VAL A 427 5.23 28.22 -13.02
CA VAL A 427 6.54 28.22 -13.67
C VAL A 427 7.44 29.23 -13.00
N SER A 428 8.57 28.76 -12.47
CA SER A 428 9.64 29.59 -11.91
C SER A 428 10.80 29.68 -12.90
N THR A 429 11.37 30.87 -13.06
CA THR A 429 12.54 31.11 -13.93
C THR A 429 13.73 31.65 -13.15
N THR A 430 14.94 31.60 -13.71
CA THR A 430 16.15 32.22 -13.14
C THR A 430 16.05 33.73 -12.93
N LEU A 431 15.07 34.39 -13.55
CA LEU A 431 14.76 35.80 -13.35
C LEU A 431 13.94 36.04 -12.07
N GLY A 432 13.62 34.98 -11.31
CA GLY A 432 12.76 35.06 -10.13
C GLY A 432 11.28 35.32 -10.46
N THR A 433 10.90 35.16 -11.74
CA THR A 433 9.51 35.33 -12.15
C THR A 433 8.79 34.02 -11.92
N LEU A 434 7.80 34.06 -11.02
CA LEU A 434 6.80 33.01 -10.83
C LEU A 434 5.57 33.40 -11.64
N THR A 435 5.10 32.54 -12.54
CA THR A 435 3.89 32.76 -13.33
C THR A 435 2.99 31.55 -13.20
N THR A 436 1.68 31.77 -13.11
CA THR A 436 0.70 30.70 -13.16
C THR A 436 0.05 30.59 -14.53
N THR A 437 -0.29 29.37 -14.94
CA THR A 437 -0.98 29.08 -16.19
C THR A 437 -1.85 27.84 -16.05
N ASN A 438 -3.03 27.84 -16.67
CA ASN A 438 -3.90 26.66 -16.76
C ASN A 438 -3.66 25.88 -18.06
N ASP A 439 -2.70 26.34 -18.86
CA ASP A 439 -2.29 25.69 -20.10
C ASP A 439 -1.04 24.83 -19.86
N ASN A 440 -0.91 23.75 -20.64
CA ASN A 440 0.26 22.85 -20.58
C ASN A 440 1.48 23.38 -21.35
N TYR A 441 1.63 24.71 -21.39
CA TYR A 441 2.76 25.38 -22.02
C TYR A 441 3.05 26.73 -21.35
N TYR A 442 4.29 27.18 -21.49
CA TYR A 442 4.78 28.47 -21.01
C TYR A 442 5.49 29.21 -22.14
N ILE A 443 5.25 30.52 -22.25
CA ILE A 443 5.95 31.39 -23.21
C ILE A 443 6.58 32.55 -22.45
N ASP A 444 7.91 32.67 -22.54
CA ASP A 444 8.65 33.87 -22.14
C ASP A 444 9.07 34.65 -23.39
N SER A 445 8.53 35.86 -23.55
CA SER A 445 8.88 36.80 -24.61
C SER A 445 9.65 38.00 -24.04
N GLY A 446 10.89 37.77 -23.59
CA GLY A 446 11.76 38.82 -23.07
C GLY A 446 13.22 38.42 -22.91
N LEU A 447 13.65 37.33 -23.55
CA LEU A 447 14.97 36.75 -23.30
C LEU A 447 16.09 37.66 -23.82
N THR A 448 17.11 37.85 -22.99
CA THR A 448 18.34 38.58 -23.31
C THR A 448 19.31 37.63 -24.02
N PRO A 449 19.80 37.98 -25.23
CA PRO A 449 20.76 37.14 -25.95
C PRO A 449 22.01 36.84 -25.13
N ASN A 450 22.55 35.62 -25.28
CA ASN A 450 23.76 35.14 -24.59
C ASN A 450 23.64 35.08 -23.06
N THR A 451 22.43 35.00 -22.52
CA THR A 451 22.17 34.77 -21.09
C THR A 451 21.73 33.32 -20.87
N GLN A 452 22.16 32.71 -19.76
CA GLN A 452 21.72 31.37 -19.37
C GLN A 452 20.42 31.45 -18.58
N TYR A 453 19.46 30.60 -18.93
CA TYR A 453 18.17 30.50 -18.28
C TYR A 453 17.99 29.09 -17.72
N SER A 454 17.38 29.00 -16.54
CA SER A 454 16.78 27.76 -16.04
C SER A 454 15.35 28.02 -15.64
N TRP A 455 14.56 26.97 -15.68
CA TRP A 455 13.14 26.99 -15.39
C TRP A 455 12.76 25.76 -14.59
N GLN A 456 11.68 25.87 -13.84
CA GLN A 456 11.07 24.79 -13.09
C GLN A 456 9.55 24.93 -13.22
N ILE A 457 8.87 23.81 -13.46
CA ILE A 457 7.41 23.73 -13.51
C ILE A 457 6.97 22.93 -12.29
N ASN A 458 6.10 23.50 -11.48
CA ASN A 458 5.42 22.79 -10.40
C ASN A 458 3.92 22.84 -10.66
N THR A 459 3.20 21.83 -10.17
CA THR A 459 1.75 21.78 -10.17
C THR A 459 1.21 22.45 -8.91
N VAL A 460 0.14 23.23 -9.04
CA VAL A 460 -0.63 23.74 -7.91
C VAL A 460 -2.06 23.24 -8.10
N ASP A 461 -2.64 22.69 -7.04
CA ASP A 461 -4.06 22.41 -7.00
C ASP A 461 -4.68 23.29 -5.91
N LEU A 462 -5.76 24.00 -6.26
CA LEU A 462 -6.44 24.99 -5.39
C LEU A 462 -7.93 24.72 -5.20
N ASP A 463 -8.41 23.51 -5.53
CA ASP A 463 -9.79 23.12 -5.25
C ASP A 463 -9.92 22.27 -3.97
#